data_AF-Q3BWH8-F1
#
_entry.id   AF-Q3BWH8-F1
#
_cell.length_a   1.000
_cell.length_b   1.000
_cell.length_c   1.000
_cell.angle_alpha   90.00
_cell.angle_beta   90.00
_cell.angle_gamma   90.00
#
_symmetry.space_group_name_H-M   'P 1'
#
loop_
_entity.id
_entity.type
_entity.pdbx_description
1 polymer ?
#
loop_
_entity_poly.entity_id
_entity_poly.type
_entity_poly.pdbx_seq_one_letter_code
_entity_poly.pdbx_strand_id
1 'polypeptide(L)'
;MKTLLGSALVATLLLAGCARDVGEQYVGKWVNVKSEKNVLSIEHNGESFIIRDTQPELFGNGVKTRNHPALLTKGVLQVSNGVGTVNYAIDEATGKLSTGDTEYTRVK
;
A
#
# COMPACT_ATOMS: atom_id res chain seq x y z
N MET A 1 53.41 7.08 28.83
CA MET A 1 52.41 6.39 28.00
C MET A 1 51.04 6.73 28.58
N LYS A 2 50.24 7.56 27.89
CA LYS A 2 48.87 7.90 28.29
C LYS A 2 47.93 7.15 27.35
N THR A 3 47.25 6.14 27.88
CA THR A 3 46.21 5.37 27.20
C THR A 3 44.99 6.25 26.98
N LEU A 4 44.74 6.64 25.72
CA LEU A 4 43.47 7.23 25.30
C LEU A 4 42.51 6.07 24.98
N LEU A 5 41.74 5.67 25.98
CA LEU A 5 40.49 4.95 25.78
C LEU A 5 39.40 5.97 25.41
N GLY A 6 38.58 5.65 24.42
CA GLY A 6 37.22 6.16 24.35
C GLY A 6 36.93 7.11 23.19
N SER A 7 36.34 6.56 22.12
CA SER A 7 35.16 7.11 21.40
C SER A 7 35.11 6.53 19.99
N ALA A 8 34.50 5.35 19.84
CA ALA A 8 34.11 4.82 18.54
C ALA A 8 32.79 4.05 18.66
N LEU A 9 31.74 4.76 19.07
CA LEU A 9 30.34 4.37 18.94
C LEU A 9 29.63 5.73 19.01
N VAL A 10 29.02 6.26 17.96
CA VAL A 10 27.66 5.92 17.50
C VAL A 10 27.51 6.52 16.10
N ALA A 11 27.36 5.71 15.06
CA ALA A 11 26.98 6.20 13.73
C ALA A 11 26.30 5.11 12.89
N THR A 12 25.19 4.53 13.37
CA THR A 12 24.42 3.55 12.56
C THR A 12 22.89 3.64 12.69
N LEU A 13 22.32 4.73 13.23
CA LEU A 13 20.86 4.81 13.45
C LEU A 13 20.03 5.57 12.39
N LEU A 14 20.58 5.95 11.23
CA LEU A 14 19.90 6.87 10.30
C LEU A 14 19.24 6.25 9.06
N LEU A 15 19.23 4.92 8.87
CA LEU A 15 18.72 4.31 7.63
C LEU A 15 17.24 3.88 7.68
N ALA A 16 16.56 3.92 8.82
CA ALA A 16 15.17 3.48 8.94
C ALA A 16 14.12 4.56 8.60
N GLY A 17 14.55 5.77 8.22
CA GLY A 17 13.66 6.93 8.00
C GLY A 17 13.17 7.12 6.57
N CYS A 18 14.01 6.86 5.56
CA CYS A 18 13.70 7.20 4.16
C CYS A 18 12.80 6.19 3.43
N ALA A 19 12.57 5.01 4.01
CA ALA A 19 11.73 3.98 3.39
C ALA A 19 10.24 4.19 3.65
N ARG A 20 9.86 4.95 4.69
CA ARG A 20 8.45 5.14 5.05
C ARG A 20 7.71 6.01 4.04
N ASP A 21 8.34 7.01 3.43
CA ASP A 21 7.62 7.94 2.53
C ASP A 21 7.27 7.34 1.16
N VAL A 22 7.93 6.25 0.76
CA VAL A 22 7.78 5.67 -0.57
C VAL A 22 6.46 4.92 -0.67
N GLY A 23 5.55 5.41 -1.52
CA GLY A 23 4.25 4.78 -1.76
C GLY A 23 3.18 5.12 -0.72
N GLU A 24 3.43 6.08 0.17
CA GLU A 24 2.43 6.59 1.13
C GLU A 24 1.16 7.11 0.46
N GLN A 25 1.26 7.63 -0.78
CA GLN A 25 0.07 8.03 -1.54
C GLN A 25 -0.91 6.88 -1.80
N TYR A 26 -0.51 5.62 -1.63
CA TYR A 26 -1.38 4.45 -1.75
C TYR A 26 -1.91 3.97 -0.40
N VAL A 27 -1.16 4.14 0.69
CA VAL A 27 -1.51 3.62 2.02
C VAL A 27 -2.81 4.26 2.51
N GLY A 28 -3.71 3.45 3.05
CA GLY A 28 -4.99 3.87 3.61
C GLY A 28 -6.18 3.08 3.08
N LYS A 29 -7.36 3.53 3.45
CA LYS A 29 -8.63 2.91 3.07
C LYS A 29 -9.23 3.63 1.86
N TRP A 30 -9.71 2.86 0.90
CA TRP A 30 -10.28 3.34 -0.36
C TRP A 30 -11.63 2.67 -0.61
N VAL A 31 -12.61 3.43 -1.08
CA VAL A 31 -13.97 2.95 -1.35
C VAL A 31 -14.28 3.14 -2.83
N ASN A 32 -14.80 2.10 -3.46
CA ASN A 32 -15.13 2.12 -4.89
C ASN A 32 -16.19 3.19 -5.17
N VAL A 33 -15.95 4.02 -6.17
CA VAL A 33 -16.84 5.15 -6.54
C VAL A 33 -18.23 4.68 -6.95
N LYS A 34 -18.37 3.47 -7.51
CA LYS A 34 -19.62 2.88 -7.99
C LYS A 34 -20.33 2.01 -6.95
N SER A 35 -19.63 1.55 -5.91
CA SER A 35 -20.19 0.65 -4.90
C SER A 35 -19.48 0.82 -3.55
N GLU A 36 -20.12 1.49 -2.61
CA GLU A 36 -19.53 1.75 -1.29
C GLU A 36 -19.24 0.47 -0.48
N LYS A 37 -19.82 -0.66 -0.89
CA LYS A 37 -19.58 -1.98 -0.29
C LYS A 37 -18.24 -2.60 -0.70
N ASN A 38 -17.61 -2.08 -1.76
CA ASN A 38 -16.31 -2.54 -2.23
C ASN A 38 -15.22 -1.62 -1.66
N VAL A 39 -14.41 -2.18 -0.77
CA VAL A 39 -13.45 -1.43 0.03
C VAL A 39 -12.07 -2.06 -0.09
N LEU A 40 -11.06 -1.24 -0.33
CA LEU A 40 -9.66 -1.62 -0.28
C LEU A 40 -9.01 -1.04 0.97
N SER A 41 -8.21 -1.83 1.69
CA SER A 41 -7.21 -1.33 2.63
C SER A 41 -5.83 -1.62 2.05
N ILE A 42 -4.99 -0.60 1.92
CA ILE A 42 -3.62 -0.73 1.46
C ILE A 42 -2.70 -0.38 2.63
N GLU A 43 -1.81 -1.29 2.98
CA GLU A 43 -0.91 -1.15 4.11
C GLU A 43 0.51 -1.58 3.72
N HIS A 44 1.50 -0.96 4.36
CA HIS A 44 2.88 -1.43 4.29
C HIS A 44 3.02 -2.84 4.87
N ASN A 45 3.87 -3.64 4.25
CA ASN A 45 4.20 -5.01 4.65
C ASN A 45 5.68 -5.27 4.39
N GLY A 46 6.54 -4.74 5.26
CA GLY A 46 8.00 -4.73 5.06
C GLY A 46 8.39 -3.79 3.92
N GLU A 47 9.10 -4.29 2.92
CA GLU A 47 9.45 -3.55 1.68
C GLU A 47 8.37 -3.64 0.59
N SER A 48 7.25 -4.31 0.90
CA SER A 48 6.12 -4.55 0.00
C SER A 48 4.83 -3.96 0.59
N PHE A 49 3.71 -4.15 -0.10
CA PHE A 49 2.39 -3.77 0.37
C PHE A 49 1.48 -4.99 0.46
N ILE A 50 0.48 -4.89 1.33
CA ILE A 50 -0.65 -5.82 1.36
C ILE A 50 -1.94 -5.04 1.06
N ILE A 51 -2.71 -5.53 0.10
CA ILE A 51 -4.02 -4.99 -0.26
C ILE A 51 -5.07 -5.96 0.28
N ARG A 52 -5.98 -5.46 1.10
CA ARG A 52 -7.17 -6.18 1.56
C ARG A 52 -8.37 -5.70 0.77
N ASP A 53 -8.84 -6.53 -0.17
CA ASP A 53 -9.99 -6.28 -1.02
C ASP A 53 -11.24 -6.93 -0.41
N THR A 54 -12.09 -6.11 0.19
CA THR A 54 -13.36 -6.52 0.79
C THR A 54 -14.50 -6.22 -0.17
N GLN A 55 -15.22 -7.26 -0.57
CA GLN A 55 -16.35 -7.20 -1.50
C GLN A 55 -17.54 -8.00 -0.96
N PRO A 56 -18.79 -7.67 -1.33
CA PRO A 56 -19.94 -8.52 -1.08
C PRO A 56 -19.74 -9.92 -1.65
N GLU A 57 -20.24 -10.93 -0.94
CA GLU A 57 -20.28 -12.28 -1.48
C GLU A 57 -21.25 -12.36 -2.66
N LEU A 58 -20.91 -13.17 -3.67
CA LEU A 58 -21.80 -13.41 -4.83
C LEU A 58 -23.05 -14.21 -4.44
N PHE A 59 -22.94 -15.03 -3.39
CA PHE A 59 -24.02 -15.84 -2.86
C PHE A 59 -24.13 -15.59 -1.35
N GLY A 60 -25.20 -14.94 -0.92
CA GLY A 60 -25.46 -14.61 0.48
C GLY A 60 -25.40 -13.11 0.78
N ASN A 61 -25.51 -12.78 2.07
CA ASN A 61 -25.52 -11.40 2.58
C ASN A 61 -24.20 -11.00 3.26
N GLY A 62 -23.14 -11.81 3.09
CA GLY A 62 -21.84 -11.60 3.71
C GLY A 62 -20.90 -10.72 2.90
N VAL A 63 -19.70 -10.50 3.45
CA VAL A 63 -18.56 -9.88 2.76
C VAL A 63 -17.39 -10.85 2.79
N LYS A 64 -16.60 -10.83 1.71
CA LYS A 64 -15.37 -11.61 1.58
C LYS A 64 -14.19 -10.66 1.42
N THR A 65 -13.14 -10.90 2.20
CA THR A 65 -11.88 -10.17 2.08
C THR A 65 -10.83 -11.07 1.45
N ARG A 66 -10.18 -10.59 0.38
CA ARG A 66 -9.01 -11.22 -0.23
C ARG A 66 -7.77 -10.38 0.03
N ASN A 67 -6.65 -11.03 0.31
CA ASN A 67 -5.39 -10.36 0.56
C ASN A 67 -4.47 -10.54 -0.66
N HIS A 68 -3.96 -9.45 -1.21
CA HIS A 68 -3.11 -9.42 -2.39
C HIS A 68 -1.77 -8.76 -2.08
N PRO A 69 -0.64 -9.47 -2.27
CA PRO A 69 0.66 -8.84 -2.15
C PRO A 69 0.88 -7.88 -3.31
N ALA A 70 1.62 -6.80 -3.04
CA ALA A 70 1.98 -5.83 -4.07
C ALA A 70 3.37 -5.24 -3.88
N LEU A 71 3.92 -4.78 -4.99
CA LEU A 71 5.23 -4.13 -5.06
C LEU A 71 5.08 -2.76 -5.70
N LEU A 72 5.78 -1.77 -5.16
CA LEU A 72 5.87 -0.48 -5.83
C LEU A 72 6.99 -0.53 -6.88
N THR A 73 6.61 -0.53 -8.15
CA THR A 73 7.55 -0.60 -9.27
C THR A 73 7.41 0.66 -10.12
N LYS A 74 8.50 1.42 -10.24
CA LYS A 74 8.53 2.66 -11.06
C LYS A 74 7.40 3.64 -10.72
N GLY A 75 7.05 3.76 -9.44
CA GLY A 75 6.01 4.66 -8.94
C GLY A 75 4.58 4.13 -9.03
N VAL A 76 4.37 2.94 -9.59
CA VAL A 76 3.06 2.30 -9.74
C VAL A 76 2.98 1.09 -8.81
N LEU A 77 1.86 0.93 -8.11
CA LEU A 77 1.64 -0.18 -7.20
C LEU A 77 1.15 -1.41 -8.01
N GLN A 78 1.98 -2.43 -8.12
CA GLN A 78 1.69 -3.65 -8.87
C GLN A 78 1.12 -4.71 -7.94
N VAL A 79 -0.16 -5.03 -8.12
CA VAL A 79 -0.90 -5.95 -7.26
C VAL A 79 -0.99 -7.31 -7.93
N SER A 80 -0.46 -8.34 -7.28
CA SER A 80 -0.59 -9.71 -7.73
C SER A 80 -1.89 -10.30 -7.20
N ASN A 81 -2.85 -10.49 -8.10
CA ASN A 81 -4.09 -11.20 -7.80
C ASN A 81 -4.04 -12.62 -8.42
N GLY A 82 -5.01 -13.47 -8.10
CA GLY A 82 -5.05 -14.85 -8.59
C GLY A 82 -5.21 -15.02 -10.11
N VAL A 83 -5.40 -13.92 -10.85
CA VAL A 83 -5.60 -13.88 -12.31
C VAL A 83 -4.39 -13.27 -13.03
N GLY A 84 -3.61 -12.43 -12.35
CA GLY A 84 -2.43 -11.77 -12.91
C GLY A 84 -1.99 -10.56 -12.08
N THR A 85 -1.23 -9.67 -12.72
CA THR A 85 -0.77 -8.42 -12.10
C THR A 85 -1.62 -7.25 -12.59
N VAL A 86 -2.16 -6.47 -11.66
CA VAL A 86 -2.93 -5.25 -11.96
C VAL A 86 -2.18 -4.05 -11.41
N ASN A 87 -2.12 -2.99 -12.22
CA ASN A 87 -1.45 -1.75 -11.85
C ASN A 87 -2.44 -0.80 -11.16
N TYR A 88 -2.05 -0.29 -10.01
CA TYR A 88 -2.78 0.65 -9.19
C TYR A 88 -2.02 1.98 -9.25
N ALA A 89 -2.70 3.06 -9.64
CA ALA A 89 -2.13 4.38 -9.78
C ALA A 89 -3.03 5.44 -9.13
N ILE A 90 -2.44 6.49 -8.58
CA ILE A 90 -3.20 7.67 -8.17
C ILE A 90 -3.36 8.57 -9.38
N ASP A 91 -4.60 8.90 -9.74
CA ASP A 91 -4.89 9.97 -10.67
C ASP A 91 -4.63 11.30 -9.97
N GLU A 92 -3.57 12.01 -10.37
CA GLU A 92 -3.15 13.28 -9.77
C GLU A 92 -4.21 14.39 -9.94
N ALA A 93 -5.04 14.33 -10.97
CA ALA A 93 -6.06 15.35 -11.21
C ALA A 93 -7.23 15.23 -10.22
N THR A 94 -7.55 14.01 -9.79
CA THR A 94 -8.73 13.74 -8.95
C THR A 94 -8.40 13.24 -7.54
N GLY A 95 -7.15 12.81 -7.31
CA GLY A 95 -6.72 12.16 -6.08
C GLY A 95 -7.31 10.76 -5.88
N LYS A 96 -7.95 10.19 -6.90
CA LYS A 96 -8.56 8.86 -6.85
C LYS A 96 -7.52 7.78 -7.13
N LEU A 97 -7.70 6.62 -6.50
CA LEU A 97 -6.97 5.42 -6.86
C LEU A 97 -7.66 4.76 -8.05
N SER A 98 -6.93 4.51 -9.13
CA SER A 98 -7.41 3.85 -10.34
C SER A 98 -6.68 2.54 -10.59
N THR A 99 -7.42 1.53 -11.01
CA THR A 99 -6.89 0.23 -11.47
C THR A 99 -7.05 0.04 -12.97
N GLY A 100 -7.36 1.11 -13.71
CA GLY A 100 -7.76 1.08 -15.13
C GLY A 100 -9.26 0.84 -15.32
N ASP A 101 -9.82 -0.19 -14.66
CA ASP A 101 -11.25 -0.54 -14.79
C ASP A 101 -12.12 0.07 -13.68
N THR A 102 -11.52 0.39 -12.53
CA THR A 102 -12.22 0.81 -11.33
C THR A 102 -11.51 1.99 -10.67
N GLU A 103 -12.31 2.91 -10.15
CA GLU A 103 -11.84 4.05 -9.37
C GLU A 103 -12.31 3.95 -7.92
N TYR A 104 -11.47 4.42 -7.01
CA TYR A 104 -11.73 4.46 -5.58
C TYR A 104 -11.42 5.84 -5.02
N THR A 105 -12.24 6.25 -4.05
CA THR A 105 -12.03 7.48 -3.29
C THR A 105 -11.44 7.13 -1.93
N ARG A 106 -10.43 7.90 -1.50
CA ARG A 106 -9.82 7.74 -0.18
C ARG A 106 -10.84 8.05 0.91
N VAL A 107 -10.91 7.19 1.92
CA VAL A 107 -11.65 7.45 3.15
C VAL A 107 -10.82 8.41 4.00
N LYS A 108 -11.43 9.52 4.41
CA LYS A 108 -10.81 10.52 5.29
C LYS A 108 -10.75 10.02 6.72
#